data_AF-A0A2E2U5T4-F1
#
_entry.id   AF-A0A2E2U5T4-F1
#
_cell.length_a   1.000
_cell.length_b   1.000
_cell.length_c   1.000
_cell.angle_alpha   90.00
_cell.angle_beta   90.00
_cell.angle_gamma   90.00
#
_symmetry.space_group_name_H-M   'P 1'
#
loop_
_entity.id
_entity.type
_entity.pdbx_description
1 polymer ?
#
loop_
_entity_poly.entity_id
_entity_poly.type
_entity_poly.pdbx_seq_one_letter_code
_entity_poly.pdbx_strand_id
1 'polypeptide(L)'
;MRVQYFGLFVLILFAFKAEATYLFAENKFESNRNWQEFSGDERLNVRNLLVYLKRSSTGAKLIELAKRKAEEQGQSILDIIKAGRGSLTDTTLVRRFTTGNPEDIEYEMKSVVFINENHNQYDALMDLAHELTHFVFREEFNPYTKNFTLAEFIHSTIEGTGGEVQAFMMECKVHFELFPSKTPRGNCQNVVDGETGHLSKHKTVRRFYQVGAYFESFKKMLDRHGIQESFPLVTEENASFVSSAYGIPYPVAAFEEYLTVINKVCENDRKRLGYMQQRSPASASKFQVGYQQRCKGFVD
;
A
#
# COMPACT_ATOMS: atom_id res chain seq x y z
N MET A 1 17.99 41.87 -65.57
CA MET A 1 17.55 40.50 -65.20
C MET A 1 18.41 40.01 -64.04
N ARG A 2 17.76 39.56 -62.95
CA ARG A 2 18.28 38.81 -61.77
C ARG A 2 19.30 39.57 -60.88
N VAL A 3 18.90 40.18 -59.76
CA VAL A 3 18.47 39.62 -58.44
C VAL A 3 19.59 38.85 -57.74
N GLN A 4 20.10 39.39 -56.63
CA GLN A 4 20.08 38.71 -55.32
C GLN A 4 20.54 39.64 -54.20
N TYR A 5 19.59 39.98 -53.32
CA TYR A 5 19.79 40.61 -52.03
C TYR A 5 20.30 39.56 -51.04
N PHE A 6 21.41 39.84 -50.34
CA PHE A 6 21.83 39.09 -49.16
C PHE A 6 21.41 39.89 -47.92
N GLY A 7 20.18 39.64 -47.45
CA GLY A 7 19.70 40.11 -46.16
C GLY A 7 20.07 39.09 -45.08
N LEU A 8 21.02 39.44 -44.22
CA LEU A 8 21.39 38.66 -43.04
C LEU A 8 20.35 38.92 -41.94
N PHE A 9 19.33 38.07 -41.86
CA PHE A 9 18.36 38.07 -40.76
C PHE A 9 18.96 37.29 -39.57
N VAL A 10 19.53 38.00 -38.60
CA VAL A 10 19.92 37.41 -37.32
C VAL A 10 18.66 37.28 -36.47
N LEU A 11 18.04 36.09 -36.51
CA LEU A 11 17.00 35.70 -35.56
C LEU A 11 17.68 35.42 -34.21
N ILE A 12 17.68 36.42 -33.33
CA ILE A 12 17.96 36.22 -31.92
C ILE A 12 16.78 35.44 -31.33
N LEU A 13 16.91 34.11 -31.32
CA LEU A 13 16.08 33.24 -30.51
C LEU A 13 16.48 33.45 -29.05
N PHE A 14 15.87 34.45 -28.41
CA PHE A 14 15.72 34.43 -26.96
C PHE A 14 14.84 33.24 -26.61
N ALA A 15 15.48 32.10 -26.36
CA ALA A 15 14.89 31.01 -25.62
C ALA A 15 14.65 31.49 -24.19
N PHE A 16 13.58 32.27 -23.99
CA PHE A 16 12.96 32.38 -22.68
C PHE A 16 12.50 30.96 -22.33
N LYS A 17 13.33 30.27 -21.52
CA LYS A 17 12.82 29.23 -20.63
C LYS A 17 11.87 29.95 -19.67
N ALA A 18 10.63 30.12 -20.12
CA ALA A 18 9.53 30.31 -19.21
C ALA A 18 9.41 28.99 -18.43
N GLU A 19 10.24 28.83 -17.40
CA GLU A 19 9.80 28.06 -16.24
C GLU A 19 8.55 28.78 -15.77
N ALA A 20 7.40 28.22 -16.14
CA ALA A 20 6.13 28.61 -15.58
C ALA A 20 6.16 28.22 -14.09
N THR A 21 6.82 29.05 -13.28
CA THR A 21 6.49 29.22 -11.87
C THR A 21 5.07 29.74 -11.85
N TYR A 22 4.12 28.81 -11.88
CA TYR A 22 2.77 29.07 -11.45
C TYR A 22 2.90 29.62 -10.04
N LEU A 23 2.58 30.90 -9.90
CA LEU A 23 2.47 31.61 -8.65
C LEU A 23 1.32 30.92 -7.90
N PHE A 24 1.65 29.86 -7.15
CA PHE A 24 0.70 29.27 -6.22
C PHE A 24 0.40 30.37 -5.20
N ALA A 25 -0.71 31.07 -5.40
CA ALA A 25 -1.43 31.60 -4.26
C ALA A 25 -1.51 30.43 -3.28
N GLU A 26 -0.94 30.59 -2.09
CA GLU A 26 -1.08 29.64 -1.00
C GLU A 26 -2.57 29.53 -0.69
N ASN A 27 -3.28 28.70 -1.46
CA ASN A 27 -4.64 28.35 -1.15
C ASN A 27 -4.60 27.79 0.27
N LYS A 28 -5.57 28.22 1.07
CA LYS A 28 -5.62 27.91 2.49
C LYS A 28 -6.02 26.45 2.64
N PHE A 29 -5.31 25.69 3.48
CA PHE A 29 -5.71 24.32 3.80
C PHE A 29 -7.04 24.38 4.53
N GLU A 30 -8.07 23.76 3.97
CA GLU A 30 -9.41 23.75 4.52
C GLU A 30 -9.74 22.35 4.98
N SER A 31 -9.41 22.03 6.24
CA SER A 31 -9.48 20.68 6.79
C SER A 31 -10.83 19.98 6.64
N ASN A 32 -11.92 20.73 6.48
CA ASN A 32 -13.28 20.19 6.41
C ASN A 32 -13.82 20.11 4.98
N ARG A 33 -13.11 20.69 4.00
CA ARG A 33 -13.53 20.66 2.59
C ARG A 33 -13.09 19.37 1.94
N ASN A 34 -13.87 18.85 0.99
CA ASN A 34 -13.46 17.68 0.21
C ASN A 34 -12.15 17.98 -0.55
N TRP A 35 -11.22 17.02 -0.58
CA TRP A 35 -9.90 17.24 -1.17
C TRP A 35 -9.91 17.34 -2.70
N GLN A 36 -10.94 16.79 -3.35
CA GLN A 36 -11.13 16.90 -4.79
C GLN A 36 -11.71 18.24 -5.24
N GLU A 37 -12.27 19.02 -4.33
CA GLU A 37 -12.84 20.34 -4.68
C GLU A 37 -11.77 21.43 -4.88
N PHE A 38 -10.49 21.12 -4.67
CA PHE A 38 -9.40 22.07 -4.89
C PHE A 38 -9.25 22.46 -6.36
N SER A 39 -9.45 21.51 -7.28
CA SER A 39 -9.35 21.69 -8.74
C SER A 39 -10.18 20.64 -9.47
N GLY A 40 -10.61 20.95 -10.70
CA GLY A 40 -11.19 19.94 -11.60
C GLY A 40 -10.18 18.92 -12.14
N ASP A 41 -8.90 19.09 -11.86
CA ASP A 41 -7.81 18.15 -12.24
C ASP A 41 -7.35 17.34 -11.01
N GLU A 42 -7.54 16.02 -11.07
CA GLU A 42 -7.11 15.08 -10.04
C GLU A 42 -5.61 15.19 -9.72
N ARG A 43 -4.74 15.38 -10.73
CA ARG A 43 -3.29 15.51 -10.50
C ARG A 43 -2.96 16.77 -9.71
N LEU A 44 -3.74 17.84 -9.88
CA LEU A 44 -3.59 19.06 -9.08
C LEU A 44 -4.08 18.86 -7.65
N ASN A 45 -5.16 18.10 -7.45
CA ASN A 45 -5.67 17.75 -6.11
C ASN A 45 -4.66 16.91 -5.32
N VAL A 46 -4.09 15.88 -5.96
CA VAL A 46 -3.02 15.06 -5.37
C VAL A 46 -1.77 15.91 -5.09
N ARG A 47 -1.36 16.76 -6.03
CA ARG A 47 -0.22 17.66 -5.84
C ARG A 47 -0.44 18.58 -4.64
N ASN A 48 -1.66 19.09 -4.45
CA ASN A 48 -2.01 19.92 -3.30
C ASN A 48 -1.80 19.15 -1.98
N LEU A 49 -2.29 17.91 -1.87
CA LEU A 49 -2.05 17.05 -0.69
C LEU A 49 -0.54 16.84 -0.44
N LEU A 50 0.24 16.54 -1.48
CA LEU A 50 1.69 16.35 -1.35
C LEU A 50 2.42 17.62 -0.88
N VAL A 51 1.99 18.80 -1.34
CA VAL A 51 2.55 20.09 -0.90
C VAL A 51 2.31 20.30 0.61
N TYR A 52 1.12 19.95 1.11
CA TYR A 52 0.86 20.02 2.56
C TYR A 52 1.61 18.95 3.34
N LEU A 53 1.63 17.71 2.87
CA LEU A 53 2.35 16.62 3.53
C LEU A 53 3.84 16.94 3.69
N LYS A 54 4.45 17.60 2.70
CA LYS A 54 5.85 18.05 2.73
C LYS A 54 6.16 19.06 3.85
N ARG A 55 5.15 19.69 4.47
CA ARG A 55 5.37 20.60 5.62
C ARG A 55 5.74 19.83 6.90
N SER A 56 5.42 18.54 6.98
CA SER A 56 5.91 17.64 8.02
C SER A 56 7.29 17.11 7.62
N SER A 57 8.22 17.07 8.57
CA SER A 57 9.55 16.46 8.36
C SER A 57 9.43 14.98 7.96
N THR A 58 8.51 14.28 8.61
CA THR A 58 8.18 12.88 8.35
C THR A 58 7.51 12.71 6.99
N GLY A 59 6.52 13.55 6.68
CA GLY A 59 5.84 13.55 5.38
C GLY A 59 6.78 13.88 4.22
N ALA A 60 7.69 14.84 4.38
CA ALA A 60 8.69 15.18 3.38
C ALA A 60 9.62 14.01 3.04
N LYS A 61 10.11 13.30 4.06
CA LYS A 61 10.94 12.10 3.88
C LYS A 61 10.15 10.98 3.21
N LEU A 62 8.89 10.79 3.58
CA LEU A 62 8.03 9.77 2.98
C LEU A 62 7.80 10.03 1.48
N ILE A 63 7.56 11.29 1.10
CA ILE A 63 7.43 11.72 -0.29
C ILE A 63 8.73 11.45 -1.08
N GLU A 64 9.89 11.72 -0.50
CA GLU A 64 11.18 11.46 -1.16
C GLU A 64 11.38 9.98 -1.45
N LEU A 65 11.11 9.12 -0.47
CA LEU A 65 11.22 7.67 -0.64
C LEU A 65 10.20 7.14 -1.65
N ALA A 66 8.97 7.65 -1.61
CA ALA A 66 7.92 7.27 -2.56
C ALA A 66 8.26 7.68 -4.00
N LYS A 67 8.86 8.86 -4.20
CA LYS A 67 9.36 9.29 -5.51
C LYS A 67 10.40 8.32 -6.06
N ARG A 68 11.39 7.97 -5.23
CA ARG A 68 12.47 7.04 -5.63
C ARG A 68 11.92 5.68 -6.02
N LYS A 69 11.01 5.11 -5.23
CA LYS A 69 10.38 3.82 -5.53
C LYS A 69 9.49 3.87 -6.77
N ALA A 70 8.79 4.98 -7.02
CA ALA A 70 8.03 5.18 -8.25
C ALA A 70 8.95 5.28 -9.50
N GLU A 71 10.09 5.97 -9.37
CA GLU A 71 11.09 6.11 -10.44
C GLU A 71 11.72 4.76 -10.82
N GLU A 72 11.96 3.88 -9.86
CA GLU A 72 12.38 2.48 -10.09
C GLU A 72 11.36 1.69 -10.94
N GLN A 73 10.08 2.08 -10.90
CA GLN A 73 9.00 1.51 -11.71
C GLN A 73 8.74 2.28 -13.02
N GLY A 74 9.57 3.29 -13.33
CA GLY A 74 9.40 4.16 -14.50
C GLY A 74 8.18 5.08 -14.43
N GLN A 75 7.71 5.39 -13.21
CA GLN A 75 6.53 6.23 -12.96
C GLN A 75 6.90 7.46 -12.11
N SER A 76 6.11 8.52 -12.19
CA SER A 76 6.19 9.61 -11.21
C SER A 76 5.31 9.32 -10.00
N ILE A 77 5.57 9.99 -8.87
CA ILE A 77 4.70 9.90 -7.69
C ILE A 77 3.24 10.31 -7.97
N LEU A 78 3.00 11.16 -8.98
CA LEU A 78 1.65 11.55 -9.37
C LEU A 78 0.95 10.48 -10.23
N ASP A 79 1.67 9.50 -10.76
CA ASP A 79 1.09 8.41 -11.56
C ASP A 79 0.67 7.22 -10.68
N ILE A 80 1.27 7.10 -9.48
CA ILE A 80 0.98 6.02 -8.52
C ILE A 80 -0.10 6.39 -7.50
N ILE A 81 -0.43 7.68 -7.33
CA ILE A 81 -1.49 8.14 -6.41
C ILE A 81 -2.74 8.49 -7.22
N LYS A 82 -3.88 7.90 -6.85
CA LYS A 82 -5.17 8.08 -7.54
C LYS A 82 -6.31 8.29 -6.56
N ALA A 83 -7.38 8.90 -7.05
CA ALA A 83 -8.66 8.86 -6.35
C ALA A 83 -9.27 7.44 -6.39
N GLY A 84 -9.90 7.02 -5.30
CA GLY A 84 -10.61 5.74 -5.19
C GLY A 84 -11.82 5.81 -4.28
N ARG A 85 -12.61 4.74 -4.25
CA ARG A 85 -13.78 4.61 -3.36
C ARG A 85 -13.42 4.43 -1.88
N GLY A 86 -12.18 4.03 -1.62
CA GLY A 86 -11.59 3.89 -0.30
C GLY A 86 -10.08 4.14 -0.40
N SER A 87 -9.45 4.37 0.75
CA SER A 87 -8.00 4.51 0.85
C SER A 87 -7.37 3.13 1.03
N LEU A 88 -6.44 2.79 0.13
CA LEU A 88 -5.68 1.53 0.16
C LEU A 88 -4.49 1.58 -0.80
N THR A 89 -3.44 0.84 -0.48
CA THR A 89 -2.31 0.58 -1.36
C THR A 89 -2.45 -0.79 -1.99
N ASP A 90 -2.92 -0.82 -3.23
CA ASP A 90 -3.13 -2.05 -3.97
C ASP A 90 -1.80 -2.51 -4.55
N THR A 91 -1.44 -3.77 -4.35
CA THR A 91 -0.22 -4.36 -4.90
C THR A 91 -0.57 -5.56 -5.77
N THR A 92 -0.27 -5.43 -7.06
CA THR A 92 -0.49 -6.49 -8.05
C THR A 92 0.83 -7.20 -8.34
N LEU A 93 0.84 -8.53 -8.17
CA LEU A 93 1.93 -9.39 -8.64
C LEU A 93 1.68 -9.83 -10.09
N VAL A 94 2.41 -9.24 -11.02
CA VAL A 94 2.40 -9.60 -12.45
C VAL A 94 3.39 -10.75 -12.67
N ARG A 95 2.93 -11.78 -13.38
CA ARG A 95 3.77 -12.91 -13.83
C ARG A 95 4.00 -12.80 -15.32
N ARG A 96 5.25 -12.78 -15.75
CA ARG A 96 5.65 -12.86 -17.16
C ARG A 96 6.29 -14.21 -17.41
N PHE A 97 5.84 -14.87 -18.48
CA PHE A 97 6.35 -16.16 -18.90
C PHE A 97 7.26 -15.97 -20.11
N THR A 98 8.44 -16.58 -20.08
CA THR A 98 9.37 -16.50 -21.21
C THR A 98 8.88 -17.35 -22.37
N THR A 99 8.90 -16.80 -23.58
CA THR A 99 8.50 -17.53 -24.78
C THR A 99 9.51 -18.66 -25.04
N GLY A 100 9.03 -19.90 -25.09
CA GLY A 100 9.86 -21.10 -25.31
C GLY A 100 10.32 -21.82 -24.04
N ASN A 101 10.22 -21.20 -22.86
CA ASN A 101 10.44 -21.87 -21.58
C ASN A 101 9.35 -21.49 -20.55
N PRO A 102 8.25 -22.24 -20.47
CA PRO A 102 7.16 -21.94 -19.55
C PRO A 102 7.49 -22.18 -18.06
N GLU A 103 8.67 -22.73 -17.74
CA GLU A 103 9.17 -22.84 -16.36
C GLU A 103 9.86 -21.56 -15.88
N ASP A 104 10.29 -20.71 -16.80
CA ASP A 104 10.93 -19.43 -16.52
C ASP A 104 9.87 -18.34 -16.34
N ILE A 105 9.71 -17.88 -15.09
CA ILE A 105 8.69 -16.91 -14.69
C ILE A 105 9.37 -15.73 -14.02
N GLU A 106 9.21 -14.57 -14.63
CA GLU A 106 9.55 -13.30 -14.01
C GLU A 106 8.35 -12.77 -13.22
N TYR A 107 8.63 -12.30 -12.01
CA TYR A 107 7.65 -11.71 -11.12
C TYR A 107 7.94 -10.22 -11.01
N GLU A 108 6.93 -9.38 -11.25
CA GLU A 108 7.01 -7.92 -11.14
C GLU A 108 5.86 -7.44 -10.28
N MET A 109 6.13 -6.67 -9.22
CA MET A 109 5.09 -6.05 -8.42
C MET A 109 4.87 -4.60 -8.82
N LYS A 110 3.60 -4.23 -8.93
CA LYS A 110 3.16 -2.86 -9.17
C LYS A 110 2.21 -2.45 -8.07
N SER A 111 2.47 -1.31 -7.45
CA SER A 111 1.65 -0.79 -6.37
C SER A 111 1.04 0.54 -6.76
N VAL A 112 -0.25 0.72 -6.44
CA VAL A 112 -1.00 1.96 -6.66
C VAL A 112 -1.61 2.37 -5.33
N VAL A 113 -1.43 3.64 -4.97
CA VAL A 113 -2.02 4.27 -3.79
C VAL A 113 -3.35 4.90 -4.19
N PHE A 114 -4.43 4.43 -3.59
CA PHE A 114 -5.75 5.04 -3.71
C PHE A 114 -6.06 5.86 -2.46
N ILE A 115 -6.61 7.05 -2.66
CA ILE A 115 -7.13 7.92 -1.58
C ILE A 115 -8.63 8.08 -1.77
N ASN A 116 -9.40 7.91 -0.70
CA ASN A 116 -10.86 8.01 -0.75
C ASN A 116 -11.31 9.38 -1.25
N GLU A 117 -12.02 9.41 -2.38
CA GLU A 117 -12.54 10.62 -3.01
C GLU A 117 -13.50 11.42 -2.15
N ASN A 118 -14.15 10.78 -1.18
CA ASN A 118 -15.15 11.40 -0.32
C ASN A 118 -14.56 12.02 0.96
N HIS A 119 -13.26 11.86 1.20
CA HIS A 119 -12.61 12.40 2.39
C HIS A 119 -12.50 13.94 2.33
N ASN A 120 -12.49 14.56 3.51
CA ASN A 120 -12.04 15.95 3.61
C ASN A 120 -10.51 16.03 3.48
N GLN A 121 -9.98 17.24 3.28
CA GLN A 121 -8.54 17.45 3.12
C GLN A 121 -7.69 16.91 4.27
N TYR A 122 -8.21 16.95 5.51
CA TYR A 122 -7.48 16.42 6.66
C TYR A 122 -7.40 14.89 6.61
N ASP A 123 -8.54 14.20 6.44
CA ASP A 123 -8.57 12.74 6.43
C ASP A 123 -7.81 12.20 5.20
N ALA A 124 -7.96 12.82 4.03
CA ALA A 124 -7.21 12.46 2.82
C ALA A 124 -5.69 12.64 2.99
N LEU A 125 -5.25 13.64 3.76
CA LEU A 125 -3.84 13.87 4.05
C LEU A 125 -3.27 12.83 5.01
N MET A 126 -4.04 12.42 6.01
CA MET A 126 -3.67 11.34 6.94
C MET A 126 -3.60 10.00 6.22
N ASP A 127 -4.62 9.67 5.42
CA ASP A 127 -4.63 8.47 4.59
C ASP A 127 -3.47 8.48 3.59
N LEU A 128 -3.13 9.63 2.99
CA LEU A 128 -1.98 9.70 2.09
C LEU A 128 -0.67 9.35 2.79
N ALA A 129 -0.47 9.79 4.05
CA ALA A 129 0.69 9.39 4.83
C ALA A 129 0.68 7.90 5.19
N HIS A 130 -0.49 7.37 5.53
CA HIS A 130 -0.69 5.95 5.80
C HIS A 130 -0.34 5.09 4.58
N GLU A 131 -0.97 5.36 3.45
CA GLU A 131 -0.81 4.58 2.22
C GLU A 131 0.57 4.72 1.59
N LEU A 132 1.17 5.92 1.62
CA LEU A 132 2.56 6.06 1.19
C LEU A 132 3.53 5.26 2.06
N THR A 133 3.19 4.98 3.33
CA THR A 133 4.01 4.13 4.19
C THR A 133 3.99 2.68 3.71
N HIS A 134 2.80 2.15 3.38
CA HIS A 134 2.70 0.85 2.73
C HIS A 134 3.46 0.84 1.40
N PHE A 135 3.20 1.83 0.53
CA PHE A 135 3.85 1.89 -0.77
C PHE A 135 5.37 1.87 -0.65
N VAL A 136 5.95 2.67 0.23
CA VAL A 136 7.42 2.76 0.39
C VAL A 136 8.00 1.50 1.02
N PHE A 137 7.46 1.08 2.17
CA PHE A 137 8.15 0.16 3.07
C PHE A 137 7.65 -1.28 2.99
N ARG A 138 6.45 -1.53 2.45
CA ARG A 138 5.90 -2.90 2.40
C ARG A 138 6.83 -3.77 1.56
N GLU A 139 7.25 -4.86 2.19
CA GLU A 139 8.14 -5.82 1.56
C GLU A 139 7.41 -6.59 0.46
N GLU A 140 8.20 -6.94 -0.53
CA GLU A 140 7.79 -7.75 -1.66
C GLU A 140 7.35 -9.15 -1.19
N PHE A 141 6.09 -9.53 -1.43
CA PHE A 141 5.63 -10.89 -1.14
C PHE A 141 5.30 -11.65 -2.42
N ASN A 142 5.72 -12.91 -2.46
CA ASN A 142 5.44 -13.81 -3.57
C ASN A 142 4.78 -15.10 -3.05
N PRO A 143 3.45 -15.27 -3.24
CA PRO A 143 2.73 -16.42 -2.71
C PRO A 143 3.05 -17.73 -3.45
N TYR A 144 3.84 -17.68 -4.53
CA TYR A 144 4.38 -18.85 -5.22
C TYR A 144 5.70 -19.36 -4.60
N THR A 145 6.27 -18.67 -3.61
CA THR A 145 7.49 -19.13 -2.90
C THR A 145 7.17 -20.15 -1.81
N LYS A 146 8.17 -20.93 -1.35
CA LYS A 146 7.95 -22.02 -0.39
C LYS A 146 7.72 -21.55 1.06
N ASN A 147 8.08 -20.31 1.38
CA ASN A 147 8.05 -19.76 2.74
C ASN A 147 6.91 -18.74 2.90
N PHE A 148 5.79 -18.94 2.20
CA PHE A 148 4.61 -18.09 2.35
C PHE A 148 3.63 -18.81 3.28
N THR A 149 3.76 -18.58 4.59
CA THR A 149 2.91 -19.21 5.61
C THR A 149 1.83 -18.26 6.12
N LEU A 150 0.71 -18.82 6.61
CA LEU A 150 -0.39 -18.04 7.16
C LEU A 150 0.04 -17.20 8.37
N ALA A 151 0.85 -17.77 9.28
CA ALA A 151 1.32 -17.07 10.46
C ALA A 151 2.22 -15.86 10.09
N GLU A 152 3.18 -16.08 9.20
CA GLU A 152 4.06 -15.01 8.71
C GLU A 152 3.26 -13.95 7.95
N PHE A 153 2.27 -14.33 7.15
CA PHE A 153 1.43 -13.37 6.43
C PHE A 153 0.68 -12.45 7.39
N ILE A 154 -0.07 -13.00 8.36
CA ILE A 154 -0.82 -12.17 9.33
C ILE A 154 0.13 -11.27 10.11
N HIS A 155 1.24 -11.82 10.62
CA HIS A 155 2.23 -11.06 11.37
C HIS A 155 2.86 -9.94 10.52
N SER A 156 3.26 -10.24 9.28
CA SER A 156 3.88 -9.25 8.38
C SER A 156 2.92 -8.14 7.97
N THR A 157 1.64 -8.46 7.74
CA THR A 157 0.61 -7.46 7.43
C THR A 157 0.44 -6.48 8.58
N ILE A 158 0.45 -6.95 9.82
CA ILE A 158 0.23 -6.07 10.99
C ILE A 158 1.54 -5.39 11.43
N GLU A 159 2.57 -6.16 11.71
CA GLU A 159 3.78 -5.72 12.42
C GLU A 159 5.03 -5.58 11.54
N GLY A 160 4.97 -6.11 10.32
CA GLY A 160 6.09 -6.10 9.37
C GLY A 160 6.48 -4.70 8.93
N THR A 161 7.62 -4.61 8.22
CA THR A 161 8.07 -3.38 7.59
C THR A 161 7.02 -2.92 6.58
N GLY A 162 6.50 -1.70 6.77
CA GLY A 162 5.37 -1.18 5.98
C GLY A 162 4.04 -1.87 6.26
N GLY A 163 3.90 -2.59 7.37
CA GLY A 163 2.62 -3.10 7.87
C GLY A 163 1.78 -2.03 8.56
N GLU A 164 0.57 -2.40 8.96
CA GLU A 164 -0.46 -1.50 9.51
C GLU A 164 0.00 -0.72 10.75
N VAL A 165 0.76 -1.36 11.65
CA VAL A 165 1.30 -0.71 12.84
C VAL A 165 2.23 0.44 12.45
N GLN A 166 3.12 0.22 11.47
CA GLN A 166 4.05 1.25 11.02
C GLN A 166 3.32 2.36 10.27
N ALA A 167 2.37 2.01 9.39
CA ALA A 167 1.57 2.98 8.64
C ALA A 167 0.78 3.89 9.57
N PHE A 168 0.08 3.32 10.55
CA PHE A 168 -0.66 4.07 11.55
C PHE A 168 0.24 4.96 12.42
N MET A 169 1.40 4.46 12.84
CA MET A 169 2.37 5.29 13.58
C MET A 169 2.89 6.46 12.74
N MET A 170 3.12 6.25 11.44
CA MET A 170 3.55 7.29 10.52
C MET A 170 2.48 8.37 10.35
N GLU A 171 1.23 7.95 10.17
CA GLU A 171 0.05 8.81 10.12
C GLU A 171 -0.04 9.69 11.37
N CYS A 172 0.02 9.10 12.57
CA CYS A 172 -0.01 9.86 13.82
C CYS A 172 1.19 10.80 13.97
N LYS A 173 2.37 10.40 13.52
CA LYS A 173 3.56 11.27 13.57
C LYS A 173 3.39 12.49 12.66
N VAL A 174 2.90 12.29 11.43
CA VAL A 174 2.57 13.38 10.50
C VAL A 174 1.49 14.28 11.09
N HIS A 175 0.46 13.72 11.72
CA HIS A 175 -0.56 14.48 12.43
C HIS A 175 0.05 15.44 13.45
N PHE A 176 0.87 14.91 14.38
CA PHE A 176 1.47 15.72 15.45
C PHE A 176 2.41 16.81 14.93
N GLU A 177 3.09 16.56 13.81
CA GLU A 177 3.96 17.54 13.16
C GLU A 177 3.19 18.66 12.46
N LEU A 178 2.07 18.34 11.79
CA LEU A 178 1.28 19.32 11.03
C LEU A 178 0.26 20.07 11.90
N PHE A 179 -0.26 19.44 12.94
CA PHE A 179 -1.38 19.95 13.73
C PHE A 179 -1.14 19.88 15.25
N PRO A 180 -0.03 20.42 15.78
CA PRO A 180 0.35 20.26 17.19
C PRO A 180 -0.68 20.81 18.19
N SER A 181 -1.49 21.79 17.78
CA SER A 181 -2.53 22.41 18.63
C SER A 181 -3.91 21.76 18.49
N LYS A 182 -4.09 20.79 17.58
CA LYS A 182 -5.36 20.07 17.44
C LYS A 182 -5.31 18.80 18.27
N THR A 183 -6.40 18.49 18.96
CA THR A 183 -6.61 17.16 19.51
C THR A 183 -6.56 16.16 18.37
N PRO A 184 -5.71 15.11 18.43
CA PRO A 184 -5.70 14.08 17.41
C PRO A 184 -7.07 13.45 17.28
N ARG A 185 -7.58 13.41 16.03
CA ARG A 185 -8.77 12.63 15.71
C ARG A 185 -8.41 11.14 15.72
N GLY A 186 -9.39 10.29 16.00
CA GLY A 186 -9.23 8.84 15.95
C GLY A 186 -8.35 8.28 17.08
N ASN A 187 -7.54 7.27 16.75
CA ASN A 187 -6.83 6.46 17.74
C ASN A 187 -5.42 6.95 18.12
N CYS A 188 -4.93 8.06 17.56
CA CYS A 188 -3.54 8.49 17.79
C CYS A 188 -3.22 8.79 19.26
N GLN A 189 -4.18 9.31 20.03
CA GLN A 189 -4.00 9.51 21.48
C GLN A 189 -3.88 8.19 22.24
N ASN A 190 -4.56 7.15 21.77
CA ASN A 190 -4.66 5.85 22.43
C ASN A 190 -3.38 5.02 22.34
N VAL A 191 -2.40 5.48 21.54
CA VAL A 191 -1.10 4.83 21.34
C VAL A 191 0.07 5.67 21.85
N VAL A 192 -0.21 6.81 22.51
CA VAL A 192 0.81 7.61 23.19
C VAL A 192 1.16 6.93 24.52
N ASP A 193 2.44 6.89 24.81
CA ASP A 193 2.97 6.45 26.08
C ASP A 193 2.73 7.51 27.16
N GLY A 194 2.22 7.09 28.32
CA GLY A 194 1.80 8.02 29.37
C GLY A 194 2.97 8.63 30.13
N GLU A 195 4.13 7.95 30.13
CA GLU A 195 5.33 8.39 30.85
C GLU A 195 6.20 9.28 29.97
N THR A 196 6.41 8.87 28.72
CA THR A 196 7.30 9.57 27.78
C THR A 196 6.57 10.60 26.91
N GLY A 197 5.25 10.52 26.78
CA GLY A 197 4.47 11.38 25.87
C GLY A 197 4.72 11.11 24.39
N HIS A 198 5.44 10.03 24.05
CA HIS A 198 5.77 9.65 22.68
C HIS A 198 4.91 8.50 22.16
N LEU A 199 4.81 8.35 20.85
CA LEU A 199 4.14 7.21 20.22
C LEU A 199 4.82 5.88 20.63
N SER A 200 4.02 4.92 21.10
CA SER A 200 4.51 3.61 21.53
C SER A 200 4.12 2.50 20.55
N LYS A 201 5.12 1.96 19.84
CA LYS A 201 4.92 0.80 18.95
C LYS A 201 4.28 -0.36 19.68
N HIS A 202 4.73 -0.66 20.89
CA HIS A 202 4.20 -1.76 21.70
C HIS A 202 2.72 -1.59 22.03
N LYS A 203 2.29 -0.38 22.41
CA LYS A 203 0.86 -0.09 22.62
C LYS A 203 0.08 -0.24 21.32
N THR A 204 0.59 0.29 20.21
CA THR A 204 -0.06 0.15 18.89
C THR A 204 -0.25 -1.31 18.51
N VAL A 205 0.81 -2.14 18.58
CA VAL A 205 0.74 -3.58 18.27
C VAL A 205 -0.36 -4.27 19.06
N ARG A 206 -0.40 -4.09 20.39
CA ARG A 206 -1.43 -4.71 21.24
C ARG A 206 -2.84 -4.34 20.81
N ARG A 207 -3.07 -3.08 20.42
CA ARG A 207 -4.39 -2.62 19.99
C ARG A 207 -4.82 -3.21 18.65
N PHE A 208 -3.89 -3.48 17.74
CA PHE A 208 -4.19 -4.16 16.46
C PHE A 208 -4.66 -5.61 16.66
N TYR A 209 -4.27 -6.27 17.75
CA TYR A 209 -4.70 -7.63 18.08
C TYR A 209 -6.00 -7.72 18.90
N GLN A 210 -6.66 -6.59 19.17
CA GLN A 210 -8.00 -6.57 19.76
C GLN A 210 -9.01 -6.95 18.67
N VAL A 211 -9.65 -8.12 18.79
CA VAL A 211 -10.57 -8.64 17.76
C VAL A 211 -12.04 -8.63 18.18
N GLY A 212 -12.33 -8.25 19.43
CA GLY A 212 -13.70 -8.08 19.93
C GLY A 212 -14.55 -9.33 19.77
N ALA A 213 -15.75 -9.15 19.20
CA ALA A 213 -16.72 -10.22 18.96
C ALA A 213 -16.20 -11.37 18.08
N TYR A 214 -15.09 -11.18 17.34
CA TYR A 214 -14.47 -12.22 16.53
C TYR A 214 -13.53 -13.14 17.32
N PHE A 215 -13.28 -12.89 18.60
CA PHE A 215 -12.27 -13.62 19.38
C PHE A 215 -12.45 -15.13 19.36
N GLU A 216 -13.64 -15.62 19.70
CA GLU A 216 -13.92 -17.06 19.77
C GLU A 216 -13.82 -17.75 18.40
N SER A 217 -14.32 -17.10 17.34
CA SER A 217 -14.24 -17.66 15.99
C SER A 217 -12.81 -17.63 15.45
N PHE A 218 -12.09 -16.53 15.68
CA PHE A 218 -10.70 -16.36 15.25
C PHE A 218 -9.78 -17.33 15.97
N LYS A 219 -9.90 -17.48 17.30
CA LYS A 219 -9.11 -18.45 18.06
C LYS A 219 -9.30 -19.89 17.56
N LYS A 220 -10.54 -20.30 17.29
CA LYS A 220 -10.84 -21.60 16.66
C LYS A 220 -10.27 -21.76 15.25
N MET A 221 -10.13 -20.67 14.50
CA MET A 221 -9.45 -20.69 13.20
C MET A 221 -7.94 -20.89 13.38
N LEU A 222 -7.31 -20.12 14.29
CA LEU A 222 -5.88 -20.26 14.57
C LEU A 222 -5.52 -21.66 15.08
N ASP A 223 -6.34 -22.25 15.95
CA ASP A 223 -6.17 -23.61 16.47
C ASP A 223 -6.28 -24.66 15.35
N ARG A 224 -7.29 -24.57 14.49
CA ARG A 224 -7.46 -25.46 13.32
C ARG A 224 -6.26 -25.42 12.35
N HIS A 225 -5.58 -24.28 12.27
CA HIS A 225 -4.39 -24.11 11.45
C HIS A 225 -3.08 -24.36 12.21
N GLY A 226 -3.13 -24.68 13.51
CA GLY A 226 -1.96 -24.99 14.34
C GLY A 226 -1.04 -23.79 14.62
N ILE A 227 -1.57 -22.56 14.57
CA ILE A 227 -0.80 -21.31 14.66
C ILE A 227 -1.20 -20.42 15.84
N GLN A 228 -2.05 -20.90 16.76
CA GLN A 228 -2.53 -20.12 17.91
C GLN A 228 -1.37 -19.52 18.73
N GLU A 229 -0.32 -20.29 18.98
CA GLU A 229 0.85 -19.86 19.76
C GLU A 229 1.64 -18.71 19.11
N SER A 230 1.46 -18.48 17.80
CA SER A 230 2.09 -17.35 17.09
C SER A 230 1.39 -16.02 17.36
N PHE A 231 0.19 -16.02 17.96
CA PHE A 231 -0.62 -14.82 18.17
C PHE A 231 -1.05 -14.63 19.64
N PRO A 232 -0.10 -14.54 20.58
CA PRO A 232 -0.41 -14.45 22.01
C PRO A 232 -1.06 -13.12 22.42
N LEU A 233 -1.03 -12.11 21.55
CA LEU A 233 -1.58 -10.78 21.81
C LEU A 233 -3.06 -10.64 21.42
N VAL A 234 -3.66 -11.67 20.82
CA VAL A 234 -5.08 -11.66 20.43
C VAL A 234 -5.96 -11.62 21.68
N THR A 235 -6.89 -10.65 21.73
CA THR A 235 -7.80 -10.47 22.88
C THR A 235 -9.25 -10.25 22.45
N GLU A 236 -10.17 -10.52 23.38
CA GLU A 236 -11.62 -10.28 23.23
C GLU A 236 -12.03 -8.80 23.42
N GLU A 237 -11.07 -7.91 23.68
CA GLU A 237 -11.32 -6.48 23.79
C GLU A 237 -11.84 -5.91 22.47
N ASN A 238 -12.69 -4.88 22.55
CA ASN A 238 -13.27 -4.23 21.37
C ASN A 238 -12.18 -3.76 20.40
N ALA A 239 -12.34 -4.14 19.13
CA ALA A 239 -11.37 -3.81 18.10
C ALA A 239 -11.25 -2.29 17.91
N SER A 240 -10.02 -1.78 18.07
CA SER A 240 -9.70 -0.38 17.81
C SER A 240 -9.46 -0.12 16.33
N PHE A 241 -9.01 -1.13 15.58
CA PHE A 241 -8.55 -1.02 14.21
C PHE A 241 -9.24 -2.07 13.34
N VAL A 242 -9.84 -1.58 12.25
CA VAL A 242 -10.66 -2.37 11.33
C VAL A 242 -10.15 -2.12 9.93
N SER A 243 -10.00 -3.19 9.15
CA SER A 243 -9.59 -3.09 7.75
C SER A 243 -10.66 -2.35 6.95
N SER A 244 -10.26 -1.33 6.19
CA SER A 244 -11.15 -0.59 5.28
C SER A 244 -11.75 -1.48 4.18
N ALA A 245 -11.01 -2.50 3.74
CA ALA A 245 -11.42 -3.40 2.67
C ALA A 245 -12.42 -4.48 3.13
N TYR A 246 -12.25 -5.00 4.35
CA TYR A 246 -13.06 -6.12 4.86
C TYR A 246 -14.11 -5.71 5.89
N GLY A 247 -13.97 -4.55 6.52
CA GLY A 247 -14.88 -4.11 7.59
C GLY A 247 -14.77 -4.95 8.88
N ILE A 248 -13.68 -5.71 9.05
CA ILE A 248 -13.41 -6.55 10.23
C ILE A 248 -12.01 -6.27 10.82
N PRO A 249 -11.73 -6.70 12.06
CA PRO A 249 -10.43 -6.45 12.70
C PRO A 249 -9.26 -7.03 11.90
N TYR A 250 -8.12 -6.33 11.90
CA TYR A 250 -6.98 -6.64 11.03
C TYR A 250 -6.45 -8.09 11.09
N PRO A 251 -6.29 -8.74 12.26
CA PRO A 251 -5.88 -10.14 12.30
C PRO A 251 -6.83 -11.07 11.56
N VAL A 252 -8.13 -10.79 11.64
CA VAL A 252 -9.18 -11.56 10.96
C VAL A 252 -9.17 -11.26 9.46
N ALA A 253 -9.06 -9.99 9.08
CA ALA A 253 -8.96 -9.56 7.69
C ALA A 253 -7.73 -10.17 6.99
N ALA A 254 -6.56 -10.14 7.63
CA ALA A 254 -5.34 -10.71 7.08
C ALA A 254 -5.43 -12.24 6.91
N PHE A 255 -6.15 -12.93 7.80
CA PHE A 255 -6.44 -14.35 7.63
C PHE A 255 -7.32 -14.59 6.39
N GLU A 256 -8.40 -13.84 6.21
CA GLU A 256 -9.27 -13.96 5.03
C GLU A 256 -8.56 -13.60 3.72
N GLU A 257 -7.71 -12.57 3.75
CA GLU A 257 -6.88 -12.17 2.63
C GLU A 257 -5.90 -13.29 2.23
N TYR A 258 -5.21 -13.89 3.21
CA TYR A 258 -4.31 -15.02 2.95
C TYR A 258 -5.04 -16.17 2.24
N LEU A 259 -6.22 -16.55 2.72
CA LEU A 259 -7.02 -17.61 2.10
C LEU A 259 -7.40 -17.25 0.67
N THR A 260 -7.80 -16.00 0.43
CA THR A 260 -8.15 -15.50 -0.90
C THR A 260 -6.95 -15.59 -1.85
N VAL A 261 -5.77 -15.16 -1.39
CA VAL A 261 -4.52 -15.20 -2.17
C VAL A 261 -4.12 -16.64 -2.50
N ILE A 262 -4.09 -17.54 -1.51
CA ILE A 262 -3.73 -18.95 -1.73
C ILE A 262 -4.73 -19.66 -2.64
N ASN A 263 -6.03 -19.45 -2.45
CA ASN A 263 -7.05 -20.03 -3.32
C ASN A 263 -6.84 -19.60 -4.77
N LYS A 264 -6.52 -18.32 -5.00
CA LYS A 264 -6.26 -17.83 -6.36
C LYS A 264 -4.98 -18.40 -6.97
N VAL A 265 -3.92 -18.52 -6.17
CA VAL A 265 -2.66 -19.16 -6.56
C VAL A 265 -2.91 -20.62 -6.97
N CYS A 266 -3.65 -21.37 -6.16
CA CYS A 266 -3.98 -22.76 -6.42
C CYS A 266 -4.87 -22.93 -7.65
N GLU A 267 -5.88 -22.07 -7.85
CA GLU A 267 -6.70 -22.07 -9.07
C GLU A 267 -5.84 -21.89 -10.33
N ASN A 268 -4.88 -20.94 -10.28
CA ASN A 268 -3.99 -20.65 -11.38
C ASN A 268 -3.00 -21.80 -11.66
N ASP A 269 -2.39 -22.36 -10.61
CA ASP A 269 -1.46 -23.48 -10.75
C ASP A 269 -2.17 -24.76 -11.25
N ARG A 270 -3.41 -25.00 -10.83
CA ARG A 270 -4.25 -26.10 -11.36
C ARG A 270 -4.47 -25.95 -12.86
N LYS A 271 -4.84 -24.75 -13.34
CA LYS A 271 -4.99 -24.48 -14.78
C LYS A 271 -3.68 -24.71 -15.52
N ARG A 272 -2.56 -24.25 -14.97
CA ARG A 272 -1.23 -24.42 -15.56
C ARG A 272 -0.83 -25.89 -15.64
N LEU A 273 -1.06 -26.68 -14.59
CA LEU A 273 -0.79 -28.12 -14.59
C LEU A 273 -1.55 -28.83 -15.72
N GLY A 274 -2.82 -28.46 -15.95
CA GLY A 274 -3.61 -28.98 -17.07
C GLY A 274 -2.96 -28.71 -18.44
N TYR A 275 -2.41 -27.53 -18.68
CA TYR A 275 -1.68 -27.22 -19.91
C TYR A 275 -0.35 -27.96 -20.03
N MET A 276 0.39 -28.11 -18.92
CA MET A 276 1.69 -28.80 -18.91
C MET A 276 1.56 -30.30 -19.17
N GLN A 277 0.51 -30.94 -18.62
CA GLN A 277 0.25 -32.36 -18.85
C GLN A 277 -0.02 -32.68 -20.33
N GLN A 278 -0.55 -31.73 -21.10
CA GLN A 278 -0.80 -31.90 -22.53
C GLN A 278 0.46 -31.71 -23.40
N ARG A 279 1.43 -30.91 -22.97
CA ARG A 279 2.57 -30.46 -23.81
C ARG A 279 3.94 -30.97 -23.36
N SER A 280 4.15 -31.16 -22.06
CA SER A 280 5.45 -31.52 -21.47
C SER A 280 5.28 -32.37 -20.19
N PRO A 281 5.06 -33.70 -20.33
CA PRO A 281 4.70 -34.57 -19.20
C PRO A 281 5.77 -34.69 -18.10
N ALA A 282 7.07 -34.62 -18.46
CA ALA A 282 8.17 -34.74 -17.49
C ALA A 282 8.28 -33.52 -16.55
N SER A 283 8.12 -32.30 -17.07
CA SER A 283 8.04 -31.06 -16.27
C SER A 283 6.78 -31.00 -15.40
N ALA A 284 5.70 -31.67 -15.81
CA ALA A 284 4.45 -31.68 -15.07
C ALA A 284 4.59 -32.39 -13.72
N SER A 285 5.42 -33.43 -13.58
CA SER A 285 5.55 -34.18 -12.33
C SER A 285 6.20 -33.35 -11.21
N LYS A 286 7.29 -32.64 -11.51
CA LYS A 286 7.98 -31.75 -10.56
C LYS A 286 7.09 -30.58 -10.14
N PHE A 287 6.39 -29.98 -11.10
CA PHE A 287 5.44 -28.90 -10.83
C PHE A 287 4.26 -29.38 -9.97
N GLN A 288 3.74 -30.58 -10.25
CA GLN A 288 2.63 -31.18 -9.50
C GLN A 288 2.96 -31.39 -8.02
N VAL A 289 4.19 -31.81 -7.67
CA VAL A 289 4.60 -31.95 -6.26
C VAL A 289 4.58 -30.59 -5.54
N GLY A 290 5.09 -29.54 -6.19
CA GLY A 290 5.08 -28.19 -5.61
C GLY A 290 3.66 -27.63 -5.44
N TYR A 291 2.80 -27.84 -6.44
CA TYR A 291 1.37 -27.51 -6.36
C TYR A 291 0.68 -28.25 -5.21
N GLN A 292 0.85 -29.57 -5.11
CA GLN A 292 0.22 -30.37 -4.06
C GLN A 292 0.68 -29.97 -2.66
N GLN A 293 1.96 -29.62 -2.48
CA GLN A 293 2.46 -29.15 -1.19
C GLN A 293 1.84 -27.80 -0.79
N ARG A 294 1.78 -26.85 -1.73
CA ARG A 294 1.24 -25.50 -1.49
C ARG A 294 -0.26 -25.48 -1.26
N CYS A 295 -0.99 -26.28 -2.04
CA CYS A 295 -2.44 -26.27 -2.09
C CYS A 295 -3.09 -27.33 -1.19
N LYS A 296 -2.29 -28.03 -0.37
CA LYS A 296 -2.78 -29.02 0.59
C LYS A 296 -3.72 -28.35 1.59
N GLY A 297 -4.97 -28.78 1.64
CA GLY A 297 -5.99 -28.25 2.54
C GLY A 297 -6.75 -27.01 2.02
N PHE A 298 -6.50 -26.58 0.79
CA PHE A 298 -7.20 -25.46 0.13
C PHE A 298 -7.94 -25.88 -1.14
N VAL A 299 -7.79 -27.14 -1.57
CA VAL A 299 -8.40 -27.70 -2.75
C VAL A 299 -9.18 -28.93 -2.34
N ASP A 300 -10.51 -28.80 -2.31
CA ASP A 300 -11.45 -29.90 -2.53
C ASP A 300 -11.74 -30.01 -4.05
#